data_AF-W1PIG2-F1
#
_entry.id   AF-W1PIG2-F1
#
_cell.length_a   1.000
_cell.length_b   1.000
_cell.length_c   1.000
_cell.angle_alpha   90.00
_cell.angle_beta   90.00
_cell.angle_gamma   90.00
#
_symmetry.space_group_name_H-M   'P 1'
#
loop_
_entity.id
_entity.type
_entity.pdbx_description
1 polymer ?
#
loop_
_entity_poly.entity_id
_entity_poly.type
_entity_poly.pdbx_seq_one_letter_code
_entity_poly.pdbx_strand_id
1 'polypeptide(L)'
;MINFRQPTSFRFSLFTIILLTFFSLLLFLSAFSNFSLIHFPVGLNILPESSVRQPRLHFPILLSIEKETHVPLIKGSDHFLSPLNVSQEERMLWFKENQFRFKIIQDSPISKRFSLRARKFFGVGCELRFFMTWISPAKAFGHREFLSLESLFKAHDKACLLIVSQSMDSRHGKLILRPFREMDFRVLAVTPDLPFLFRNTPAETWFDDLKGGKIDPGEIPFAQNLSNLLRLSVLYKFGGIYLDTDVIVMKKFSNLRNSIGAQTMSLEPGQWSRLNNAMLIFDENHPLLLEFIGEFALTFNGNRWGHNGPYLVSRVASRVHDRPGFNFTVLPPMAFYPVDWIKIGGFFQRPKNPRFSKWVSAKLRQLQQETYAIHLWNRESRKLRIEKGSILGHIISKCCIFCKHVYAS
;
A
#
# COMPACT_ATOMS: atom_id res chain seq x y z
N MET A 1 16.18 -9.12 -91.90
CA MET A 1 16.99 -8.48 -90.83
C MET A 1 16.16 -7.37 -90.20
N ILE A 2 16.11 -7.39 -88.87
CA ILE A 2 15.68 -6.35 -87.91
C ILE A 2 14.22 -5.88 -87.99
N ASN A 3 13.44 -6.23 -86.96
CA ASN A 3 12.16 -5.61 -86.64
C ASN A 3 12.21 -5.12 -85.19
N PHE A 4 12.14 -3.79 -84.99
CA PHE A 4 12.20 -3.13 -83.67
C PHE A 4 10.87 -3.31 -82.92
N ARG A 5 10.91 -3.85 -81.69
CA ARG A 5 9.78 -3.80 -80.74
C ARG A 5 9.92 -2.57 -79.83
N GLN A 6 8.85 -1.77 -79.73
CA GLN A 6 8.72 -0.66 -78.79
C GLN A 6 8.62 -1.15 -77.32
N PRO A 7 9.08 -0.37 -76.33
CA PRO A 7 8.98 -0.73 -74.92
C PRO A 7 7.60 -0.37 -74.33
N THR A 8 7.02 -1.32 -73.61
CA THR A 8 5.77 -1.19 -72.86
C THR A 8 5.93 -0.27 -71.64
N SER A 9 5.09 0.76 -71.54
CA SER A 9 5.03 1.66 -70.38
C SER A 9 4.48 0.94 -69.14
N PHE A 10 5.26 0.87 -68.06
CA PHE A 10 4.80 0.44 -66.74
C PHE A 10 3.93 1.54 -66.12
N ARG A 11 2.62 1.33 -66.02
CA ARG A 11 1.71 2.18 -65.22
C ARG A 11 1.63 1.60 -63.79
N PHE A 12 2.25 2.28 -62.83
CA PHE A 12 2.05 1.96 -61.41
C PHE A 12 0.64 2.37 -60.98
N SER A 13 -0.05 1.49 -60.24
CA SER A 13 -1.34 1.81 -59.64
C SER A 13 -1.16 2.90 -58.58
N LEU A 14 -2.13 3.81 -58.47
CA LEU A 14 -2.16 4.88 -57.44
C LEU A 14 -1.92 4.32 -56.03
N PHE A 15 -2.37 3.10 -55.78
CA PHE A 15 -2.17 2.40 -54.52
C PHE A 15 -0.69 2.09 -54.23
N THR A 16 0.08 1.73 -55.26
CA THR A 16 1.51 1.40 -55.14
C THR A 16 2.33 2.66 -54.83
N ILE A 17 1.94 3.80 -55.40
CA ILE A 17 2.58 5.10 -55.14
C ILE A 17 2.33 5.53 -53.69
N ILE A 18 1.08 5.41 -53.21
CA ILE A 18 0.73 5.75 -51.82
C ILE A 18 1.53 4.88 -50.83
N LEU A 19 1.63 3.57 -51.09
CA LEU A 19 2.38 2.67 -50.21
C LEU A 19 3.88 3.02 -50.14
N LEU A 20 4.50 3.33 -51.29
CA LEU A 20 5.91 3.74 -51.35
C LEU A 20 6.16 5.07 -50.63
N THR A 21 5.26 6.05 -50.79
CA THR A 21 5.37 7.34 -50.07
C THR A 21 5.22 7.18 -48.55
N PHE A 22 4.32 6.31 -48.10
CA PHE A 22 4.14 6.02 -46.67
C PHE A 22 5.37 5.33 -46.08
N PHE A 23 5.96 4.37 -46.80
CA PHE A 23 7.18 3.67 -46.36
C PHE A 23 8.39 4.61 -46.32
N SER A 24 8.52 5.51 -47.31
CA SER A 24 9.57 6.54 -47.32
C SER A 24 9.43 7.52 -46.16
N LEU A 25 8.20 7.90 -45.78
CA LEU A 25 7.94 8.79 -44.65
C LEU A 25 8.29 8.12 -43.30
N LEU A 26 7.99 6.83 -43.15
CA LEU A 26 8.37 6.04 -41.98
C LEU A 26 9.89 5.91 -41.84
N LEU A 27 10.60 5.65 -42.94
CA LEU A 27 12.06 5.60 -42.95
C LEU A 27 12.66 6.96 -42.60
N PHE A 28 12.12 8.06 -43.14
CA PHE A 28 12.55 9.41 -42.83
C PHE A 28 12.34 9.72 -41.34
N LEU A 29 11.16 9.45 -40.79
CA LEU A 29 10.87 9.67 -39.35
C LEU A 29 11.79 8.84 -38.44
N SER A 30 12.11 7.60 -38.83
CA SER A 30 13.03 6.74 -38.07
C SER A 30 14.48 7.23 -38.07
N ALA A 31 14.93 7.85 -39.17
CA ALA A 31 16.27 8.41 -39.30
C ALA A 31 16.46 9.70 -38.47
N PHE A 32 15.39 10.50 -38.29
CA PHE A 32 15.43 11.72 -37.46
C PHE A 32 15.28 11.44 -35.96
N SER A 33 14.72 10.30 -35.55
CA SER A 33 14.68 9.90 -34.13
C SER A 33 16.00 9.37 -33.58
N ASN A 34 17.01 9.09 -34.43
CA ASN A 34 18.30 8.51 -34.02
C ASN A 34 19.48 9.50 -34.04
N PHE A 35 19.27 10.80 -34.28
CA PHE A 35 20.31 11.82 -34.11
C PHE A 35 20.10 12.62 -32.82
N SER A 36 20.62 12.07 -31.72
CA SER A 36 20.86 12.83 -30.49
C SER A 36 22.34 13.21 -30.40
N LEU A 37 22.61 14.48 -30.71
CA LEU A 37 23.66 15.37 -30.17
C LEU A 37 25.07 14.76 -29.96
N ILE A 38 25.92 14.95 -30.97
CA ILE A 38 27.38 14.94 -30.84
C ILE A 38 27.82 16.27 -30.24
N HIS A 39 28.49 16.23 -29.09
CA HIS A 39 29.13 17.39 -28.44
C HIS A 39 30.44 17.76 -29.18
N PHE A 40 30.57 19.03 -29.59
CA PHE A 40 31.86 19.64 -29.94
C PHE A 40 32.18 20.78 -28.95
N PRO A 41 33.41 20.87 -28.41
CA PRO A 41 33.82 21.97 -27.56
C PRO A 41 34.53 23.05 -28.38
N VAL A 42 34.08 24.30 -28.28
CA VAL A 42 34.91 25.47 -28.65
C VAL A 42 34.77 26.49 -27.53
N GLY A 43 35.89 26.79 -26.89
CA GLY A 43 35.99 27.84 -25.88
C GLY A 43 36.33 29.18 -26.53
N LEU A 44 35.77 30.27 -25.98
CA LEU A 44 36.41 31.58 -25.91
C LEU A 44 35.81 32.38 -24.75
N ASN A 45 36.68 33.06 -24.00
CA ASN A 45 36.46 33.74 -22.73
C ASN A 45 36.06 35.23 -22.86
N ILE A 46 35.58 35.81 -21.73
CA ILE A 46 35.59 37.24 -21.28
C ILE A 46 34.38 38.10 -21.72
N LEU A 47 33.63 38.88 -20.91
CA LEU A 47 33.44 39.22 -19.46
C LEU A 47 32.10 40.05 -19.36
N PRO A 48 31.63 40.56 -18.19
CA PRO A 48 30.20 40.52 -17.79
C PRO A 48 29.45 41.86 -17.94
N GLU A 49 28.11 41.87 -17.76
CA GLU A 49 27.40 42.63 -16.70
C GLU A 49 25.85 42.70 -16.90
N SER A 50 25.14 42.61 -15.77
CA SER A 50 23.77 43.07 -15.46
C SER A 50 22.48 42.30 -15.87
N SER A 51 21.86 41.76 -14.81
CA SER A 51 20.44 41.75 -14.44
C SER A 51 19.34 41.29 -15.42
N VAL A 52 18.73 40.13 -15.12
CA VAL A 52 17.33 39.97 -14.64
C VAL A 52 17.10 38.46 -14.35
N ARG A 53 16.70 38.11 -13.11
CA ARG A 53 16.50 36.73 -12.64
C ARG A 53 15.03 36.28 -12.80
N GLN A 54 14.79 35.24 -13.60
CA GLN A 54 13.69 34.27 -13.41
C GLN A 54 14.20 32.83 -13.67
N PRO A 55 13.71 31.82 -12.94
CA PRO A 55 14.46 30.58 -12.70
C PRO A 55 14.18 29.50 -13.75
N ARG A 56 15.24 29.02 -14.42
CA ARG A 56 15.21 27.75 -15.17
C ARG A 56 15.46 26.59 -14.19
N LEU A 57 14.45 25.73 -14.01
CA LEU A 57 14.63 24.40 -13.43
C LEU A 57 15.50 23.56 -14.38
N HIS A 58 16.74 23.29 -13.99
CA HIS A 58 17.47 22.13 -14.47
C HIS A 58 17.43 21.06 -13.37
N PHE A 59 16.80 19.92 -13.69
CA PHE A 59 16.90 18.69 -12.91
C PHE A 59 18.24 18.01 -13.23
N PRO A 60 19.13 17.79 -12.25
CA PRO A 60 20.15 16.76 -12.38
C PRO A 60 19.53 15.42 -11.99
N ILE A 61 19.70 14.43 -12.86
CA ILE A 61 19.61 13.01 -12.53
C ILE A 61 20.61 12.77 -11.40
N LEU A 62 20.11 12.45 -10.20
CA LEU A 62 20.95 11.97 -9.11
C LEU A 62 20.28 10.74 -8.50
N LEU A 63 21.08 9.70 -8.37
CA LEU A 63 20.84 8.46 -7.67
C LEU A 63 19.93 8.67 -6.45
N SER A 64 18.99 7.74 -6.28
CA SER A 64 18.15 7.58 -5.10
C SER A 64 19.02 7.28 -3.87
N ILE A 65 19.64 8.33 -3.34
CA ILE A 65 20.10 8.40 -1.96
C ILE A 65 18.81 8.47 -1.14
N GLU A 66 18.58 7.45 -0.31
CA GLU A 66 17.60 7.47 0.75
C GLU A 66 17.85 8.72 1.61
N LYS A 67 17.11 9.79 1.34
CA LYS A 67 16.96 10.86 2.31
C LYS A 67 16.06 10.31 3.39
N GLU A 68 16.65 9.92 4.51
CA GLU A 68 15.99 9.86 5.81
C GLU A 68 15.37 11.24 6.07
N THR A 69 14.12 11.41 5.65
CA THR A 69 13.37 12.62 5.96
C THR A 69 13.02 12.56 7.44
N HIS A 70 13.58 13.48 8.23
CA HIS A 70 13.11 13.80 9.58
C HIS A 70 11.58 13.87 9.60
N VAL A 71 10.98 12.97 10.37
CA VAL A 71 9.54 12.75 10.44
C VAL A 71 8.92 13.75 11.43
N PRO A 72 7.98 14.62 11.02
CA PRO A 72 7.28 15.47 11.97
C PRO A 72 6.39 14.61 12.88
N LEU A 73 6.61 14.74 14.19
CA LEU A 73 5.83 14.05 15.22
C LEU A 73 4.33 14.36 15.08
N ILE A 74 3.54 13.30 15.13
CA ILE A 74 2.08 13.38 15.07
C ILE A 74 1.55 13.80 16.44
N LYS A 75 1.18 15.08 16.57
CA LYS A 75 0.36 15.58 17.68
C LYS A 75 -1.06 15.02 17.53
N GLY A 76 -1.48 14.15 18.44
CA GLY A 76 -2.88 13.69 18.53
C GLY A 76 -3.12 12.17 18.56
N SER A 77 -2.08 11.34 18.54
CA SER A 77 -2.24 9.89 18.68
C SER A 77 -1.75 9.43 20.05
N ASP A 78 -2.58 8.69 20.79
CA ASP A 78 -2.27 7.92 22.03
C ASP A 78 -1.18 6.83 21.81
N HIS A 79 -0.38 6.97 20.77
CA HIS A 79 0.77 6.14 20.49
C HIS A 79 1.86 6.66 21.41
N PHE A 80 2.09 5.98 22.54
CA PHE A 80 3.23 6.26 23.39
C PHE A 80 4.49 6.18 22.52
N LEU A 81 5.08 7.35 22.27
CA LEU A 81 6.31 7.48 21.50
C LEU A 81 7.46 7.17 22.44
N SER A 82 8.41 6.37 21.95
CA SER A 82 9.69 6.23 22.60
C SER A 82 10.36 7.61 22.71
N PRO A 83 11.15 7.85 23.77
CA PRO A 83 11.94 9.07 23.87
C PRO A 83 12.86 9.22 22.65
N LEU A 84 13.00 10.46 22.17
CA LEU A 84 13.83 10.82 21.03
C LEU A 84 15.18 11.35 21.52
N ASN A 85 16.22 11.22 20.69
CA ASN A 85 17.57 11.74 20.98
C ASN A 85 18.18 11.19 22.29
N VAL A 86 17.85 9.95 22.64
CA VAL A 86 18.42 9.20 23.77
C VAL A 86 19.15 7.96 23.23
N SER A 87 20.00 7.34 24.05
CA SER A 87 20.72 6.13 23.65
C SER A 87 19.78 4.94 23.43
N GLN A 88 20.30 3.90 22.77
CA GLN A 88 19.57 2.65 22.56
C GLN A 88 19.21 2.00 23.92
N GLU A 89 20.17 1.96 24.84
CA GLU A 89 20.01 1.40 26.18
C GLU A 89 18.95 2.16 26.99
N GLU A 90 18.94 3.50 26.88
CA GLU A 90 17.94 4.34 27.55
C GLU A 90 16.52 4.07 27.02
N ARG A 91 16.34 3.90 25.70
CA ARG A 91 15.03 3.52 25.13
C ARG A 91 14.58 2.13 25.54
N MET A 92 15.51 1.18 25.60
CA MET A 92 15.25 -0.19 26.04
C MET A 92 14.76 -0.22 27.49
N LEU A 93 15.46 0.49 28.37
CA LEU A 93 15.06 0.64 29.77
C LEU A 93 13.71 1.35 29.90
N TRP A 94 13.53 2.47 29.19
CA TRP A 94 12.28 3.21 29.17
C TRP A 94 11.11 2.33 28.75
N PHE A 95 11.26 1.53 27.68
CA PHE A 95 10.21 0.64 27.22
C PHE A 95 9.89 -0.42 28.26
N LYS A 96 10.92 -1.06 28.82
CA LYS A 96 10.75 -2.07 29.87
C LYS A 96 9.96 -1.53 31.06
N GLU A 97 10.24 -0.30 31.48
CA GLU A 97 9.55 0.37 32.58
C GLU A 97 8.14 0.84 32.19
N ASN A 98 7.91 1.26 30.95
CA ASN A 98 6.65 1.86 30.50
C ASN A 98 5.72 0.89 29.74
N GLN A 99 6.13 -0.37 29.53
CA GLN A 99 5.40 -1.33 28.69
C GLN A 99 3.96 -1.59 29.17
N PHE A 100 3.69 -1.43 30.48
CA PHE A 100 2.35 -1.55 31.08
C PHE A 100 1.31 -0.58 30.50
N ARG A 101 1.76 0.54 29.91
CA ARG A 101 0.91 1.55 29.28
C ARG A 101 0.33 1.07 27.95
N PHE A 102 1.02 0.14 27.28
CA PHE A 102 0.57 -0.46 26.04
C PHE A 102 -0.41 -1.60 26.34
N LYS A 103 -1.68 -1.26 26.57
CA LYS A 103 -2.72 -2.24 26.96
C LYS A 103 -2.85 -3.45 26.02
N ILE A 104 -2.51 -3.31 24.74
CA ILE A 104 -2.57 -4.39 23.75
C ILE A 104 -1.54 -5.50 23.99
N ILE A 105 -0.40 -5.20 24.63
CA ILE A 105 0.64 -6.20 24.94
C ILE A 105 0.49 -6.80 26.34
N GLN A 106 -0.54 -6.37 27.08
CA GLN A 106 -0.84 -6.86 28.41
C GLN A 106 -1.81 -8.02 28.35
N ASP A 107 -1.53 -9.07 29.13
CA ASP A 107 -2.40 -10.21 29.25
C ASP A 107 -3.69 -9.83 29.98
N SER A 108 -4.81 -10.39 29.52
CA SER A 108 -6.11 -10.19 30.14
C SER A 108 -7.00 -11.41 29.95
N PRO A 109 -8.03 -11.62 30.79
CA PRO A 109 -8.98 -12.71 30.57
C PRO A 109 -9.68 -12.63 29.21
N ILE A 110 -9.85 -11.43 28.65
CA ILE A 110 -10.46 -11.24 27.32
C ILE A 110 -9.50 -11.59 26.18
N SER A 111 -8.21 -11.26 26.29
CA SER A 111 -7.21 -11.63 25.28
C SER A 111 -7.07 -13.14 25.19
N LYS A 112 -7.00 -13.87 26.31
CA LYS A 112 -6.92 -15.35 26.33
C LYS A 112 -8.06 -16.08 25.60
N ARG A 113 -9.16 -15.38 25.30
CA ARG A 113 -10.30 -15.90 24.52
C ARG A 113 -10.22 -15.57 23.03
N PHE A 114 -9.16 -14.92 22.56
CA PHE A 114 -8.99 -14.46 21.18
C PHE A 114 -9.18 -15.59 20.16
N SER A 115 -8.43 -16.69 20.31
CA SER A 115 -8.46 -17.82 19.37
C SER A 115 -9.85 -18.46 19.29
N LEU A 116 -10.49 -18.68 20.44
CA LEU A 116 -11.86 -19.20 20.52
C LEU A 116 -12.87 -18.26 19.86
N ARG A 117 -12.79 -16.95 20.14
CA ARG A 117 -13.70 -15.94 19.56
C ARG A 117 -13.52 -15.84 18.05
N ALA A 118 -12.28 -15.83 17.57
CA ALA A 118 -11.96 -15.78 16.14
C ALA A 118 -12.48 -17.03 15.42
N ARG A 119 -12.16 -18.24 15.92
CA ARG A 119 -12.63 -19.51 15.32
C ARG A 119 -14.15 -19.60 15.32
N LYS A 120 -14.83 -19.24 16.42
CA LYS A 120 -16.29 -19.20 16.48
C LYS A 120 -16.87 -18.19 15.48
N PHE A 121 -16.27 -17.01 15.38
CA PHE A 121 -16.75 -15.97 14.47
C PHE A 121 -16.64 -16.38 13.00
N PHE A 122 -15.54 -17.03 12.61
CA PHE A 122 -15.32 -17.49 11.23
C PHE A 122 -15.94 -18.85 10.89
N GLY A 123 -16.34 -19.64 11.89
CA GLY A 123 -16.78 -21.02 11.70
C GLY A 123 -18.14 -21.21 11.03
N VAL A 124 -18.92 -20.14 10.84
CA VAL A 124 -20.27 -20.22 10.23
C VAL A 124 -20.49 -19.04 9.30
N GLY A 125 -20.85 -19.28 8.04
CA GLY A 125 -21.38 -18.27 7.11
C GLY A 125 -20.40 -17.17 6.70
N CYS A 126 -19.11 -17.51 6.53
CA CYS A 126 -18.08 -16.58 6.06
C CYS A 126 -17.53 -17.06 4.71
N GLU A 127 -17.87 -16.37 3.60
CA GLU A 127 -17.29 -16.69 2.28
C GLU A 127 -15.80 -16.36 2.22
N LEU A 128 -15.43 -15.22 2.79
CA LEU A 128 -14.06 -14.77 2.91
C LEU A 128 -13.80 -14.23 4.33
N ARG A 129 -12.59 -14.49 4.82
CA ARG A 129 -12.13 -14.07 6.14
C ARG A 129 -11.22 -12.86 5.98
N PHE A 130 -11.67 -11.71 6.46
CA PHE A 130 -10.91 -10.47 6.46
C PHE A 130 -10.40 -10.15 7.86
N PHE A 131 -9.20 -9.58 7.90
CA PHE A 131 -8.55 -9.06 9.09
C PHE A 131 -8.16 -7.60 8.84
N MET A 132 -8.33 -6.79 9.88
CA MET A 132 -7.77 -5.44 9.97
C MET A 132 -7.13 -5.27 11.35
N THR A 133 -6.16 -4.36 11.49
CA THR A 133 -5.57 -4.04 12.79
C THR A 133 -5.91 -2.60 13.18
N TRP A 134 -6.36 -2.39 14.42
CA TRP A 134 -6.56 -1.04 14.98
C TRP A 134 -6.02 -0.94 16.40
N ILE A 135 -4.87 -0.28 16.57
CA ILE A 135 -4.18 -0.19 17.88
C ILE A 135 -4.45 1.17 18.56
N SER A 136 -4.84 2.18 17.79
CA SER A 136 -5.25 3.50 18.30
C SER A 136 -6.49 3.42 19.19
N PRO A 137 -6.81 4.46 19.99
CA PRO A 137 -8.07 4.51 20.74
C PRO A 137 -9.29 4.34 19.84
N ALA A 138 -10.35 3.72 20.36
CA ALA A 138 -11.59 3.51 19.62
C ALA A 138 -12.23 4.85 19.17
N LYS A 139 -12.12 5.91 19.97
CA LYS A 139 -12.62 7.26 19.62
C LYS A 139 -11.95 7.87 18.38
N ALA A 140 -10.78 7.36 17.98
CA ALA A 140 -10.06 7.82 16.80
C ALA A 140 -10.45 7.04 15.54
N PHE A 141 -11.26 5.98 15.67
CA PHE A 141 -11.78 5.24 14.52
C PHE A 141 -12.84 6.09 13.83
N GLY A 142 -12.43 6.78 12.77
CA GLY A 142 -13.19 7.90 12.20
C GLY A 142 -13.96 7.53 10.94
N HIS A 143 -14.38 8.57 10.23
CA HIS A 143 -15.13 8.43 8.98
C HIS A 143 -14.35 7.68 7.91
N ARG A 144 -13.03 7.88 7.82
CA ARG A 144 -12.17 7.21 6.82
C ARG A 144 -12.10 5.70 7.02
N GLU A 145 -11.88 5.26 8.25
CA GLU A 145 -11.88 3.85 8.59
C GLU A 145 -13.27 3.25 8.40
N PHE A 146 -14.33 4.00 8.71
CA PHE A 146 -15.70 3.59 8.44
C PHE A 146 -15.97 3.37 6.95
N LEU A 147 -15.47 4.26 6.07
CA LEU A 147 -15.55 4.13 4.62
C LEU A 147 -14.81 2.89 4.09
N SER A 148 -13.69 2.52 4.70
CA SER A 148 -12.98 1.27 4.39
C SER A 148 -13.88 0.05 4.63
N LEU A 149 -14.56 0.00 5.78
CA LEU A 149 -15.53 -1.06 6.10
C LEU A 149 -16.73 -1.06 5.14
N GLU A 150 -17.29 0.11 4.82
CA GLU A 150 -18.39 0.21 3.85
C GLU A 150 -17.98 -0.34 2.48
N SER A 151 -16.81 0.05 1.98
CA SER A 151 -16.30 -0.43 0.70
C SER A 151 -16.07 -1.94 0.68
N LEU A 152 -15.56 -2.50 1.79
CA LEU A 152 -15.37 -3.94 1.96
C LEU A 152 -16.72 -4.66 1.88
N PHE A 153 -17.69 -4.28 2.70
CA PHE A 153 -18.99 -4.95 2.73
C PHE A 153 -19.83 -4.71 1.48
N LYS A 154 -19.58 -3.61 0.75
CA LYS A 154 -20.19 -3.39 -0.56
C LYS A 154 -19.68 -4.37 -1.60
N ALA A 155 -18.37 -4.66 -1.59
CA ALA A 155 -17.78 -5.64 -2.51
C ALA A 155 -18.02 -7.09 -2.06
N HIS A 156 -18.14 -7.30 -0.74
CA HIS A 156 -18.22 -8.59 -0.09
C HIS A 156 -19.28 -8.60 1.02
N ASP A 157 -20.54 -8.70 0.63
CA ASP A 157 -21.70 -8.69 1.52
C ASP A 157 -21.76 -9.88 2.49
N LYS A 158 -21.16 -11.01 2.12
CA LYS A 158 -21.07 -12.24 2.93
C LYS A 158 -19.68 -12.50 3.52
N ALA A 159 -18.79 -11.51 3.52
CA ALA A 159 -17.51 -11.60 4.20
C ALA A 159 -17.66 -11.47 5.71
N CYS A 160 -16.65 -11.98 6.42
CA CYS A 160 -16.48 -11.78 7.85
C CYS A 160 -15.24 -10.94 8.10
N LEU A 161 -15.39 -9.81 8.78
CA LEU A 161 -14.30 -8.93 9.16
C LEU A 161 -13.99 -9.04 10.66
N LEU A 162 -12.78 -9.48 11.01
CA LEU A 162 -12.26 -9.42 12.36
C LEU A 162 -11.26 -8.26 12.48
N ILE A 163 -11.58 -7.27 13.32
CA ILE A 163 -10.67 -6.17 13.64
C ILE A 163 -9.87 -6.56 14.89
N VAL A 164 -8.58 -6.79 14.71
CA VAL A 164 -7.63 -7.10 15.78
C VAL A 164 -7.33 -5.81 16.53
N SER A 165 -7.98 -5.64 17.68
CA SER A 165 -7.97 -4.37 18.41
C SER A 165 -8.43 -4.54 19.85
N GLN A 166 -7.56 -4.13 20.78
CA GLN A 166 -7.91 -4.05 22.21
C GLN A 166 -8.90 -2.91 22.48
N SER A 167 -8.74 -1.76 21.84
CA SER A 167 -9.55 -0.58 22.10
C SER A 167 -10.97 -0.70 21.53
N MET A 168 -11.12 -1.32 20.35
CA MET A 168 -12.41 -1.55 19.71
C MET A 168 -13.17 -2.74 20.32
N ASP A 169 -12.50 -3.66 21.01
CA ASP A 169 -13.12 -4.73 21.79
C ASP A 169 -13.68 -4.20 23.14
N SER A 170 -14.50 -3.16 23.05
CA SER A 170 -15.07 -2.40 24.15
C SER A 170 -16.52 -2.04 23.88
N ARG A 171 -17.24 -1.48 24.86
CA ARG A 171 -18.60 -0.97 24.66
C ARG A 171 -18.64 0.11 23.57
N HIS A 172 -17.65 1.01 23.54
CA HIS A 172 -17.59 2.07 22.54
C HIS A 172 -17.33 1.53 21.14
N GLY A 173 -16.37 0.60 20.98
CA GLY A 173 -16.13 -0.04 19.67
C GLY A 173 -17.34 -0.84 19.18
N LYS A 174 -18.09 -1.50 20.08
CA LYS A 174 -19.37 -2.14 19.73
C LYS A 174 -20.41 -1.14 19.22
N LEU A 175 -20.44 0.09 19.74
CA LEU A 175 -21.32 1.16 19.25
C LEU A 175 -20.88 1.66 17.87
N ILE A 176 -19.58 1.83 17.64
CA ILE A 176 -19.03 2.21 16.32
C ILE A 176 -19.40 1.17 15.26
N LEU A 177 -19.30 -0.12 15.59
CA LEU A 177 -19.57 -1.22 14.65
C LEU A 177 -21.06 -1.62 14.57
N ARG A 178 -21.92 -1.04 15.41
CA ARG A 178 -23.34 -1.36 15.49
C ARG A 178 -24.08 -1.20 14.14
N PRO A 179 -23.89 -0.11 13.37
CA PRO A 179 -24.62 0.08 12.11
C PRO A 179 -24.41 -1.06 11.12
N PHE A 180 -23.18 -1.59 11.01
CA PHE A 180 -22.89 -2.74 10.16
C PHE A 180 -23.63 -3.99 10.61
N ARG A 181 -23.62 -4.27 11.92
CA ARG A 181 -24.28 -5.46 12.49
C ARG A 181 -25.80 -5.40 12.39
N GLU A 182 -26.40 -4.21 12.45
CA GLU A 182 -27.84 -4.02 12.25
C GLU A 182 -28.28 -4.24 10.81
N MET A 183 -27.34 -4.21 9.85
CA MET A 183 -27.57 -4.61 8.46
C MET A 183 -27.07 -6.03 8.17
N ASP A 184 -26.95 -6.87 9.21
CA ASP A 184 -26.49 -8.26 9.14
C ASP A 184 -25.05 -8.46 8.61
N PHE A 185 -24.26 -7.39 8.46
CA PHE A 185 -22.84 -7.54 8.14
C PHE A 185 -22.07 -8.13 9.33
N ARG A 186 -21.18 -9.07 9.00
CA ARG A 186 -20.39 -9.79 10.00
C ARG A 186 -19.09 -9.06 10.26
N VAL A 187 -19.10 -8.21 11.29
CA VAL A 187 -17.92 -7.52 11.82
C VAL A 187 -17.76 -7.73 13.31
N LEU A 188 -16.52 -7.99 13.76
CA LEU A 188 -16.20 -8.18 15.17
C LEU A 188 -14.82 -7.59 15.49
N ALA A 189 -14.73 -6.80 16.56
CA ALA A 189 -13.43 -6.44 17.16
C ALA A 189 -13.06 -7.43 18.27
N VAL A 190 -11.80 -7.85 18.32
CA VAL A 190 -11.29 -8.78 19.33
C VAL A 190 -9.90 -8.34 19.80
N THR A 191 -9.72 -8.28 21.13
CA THR A 191 -8.42 -8.08 21.77
C THR A 191 -7.48 -9.23 21.43
N PRO A 192 -6.31 -8.99 20.81
CA PRO A 192 -5.39 -10.07 20.45
C PRO A 192 -4.78 -10.76 21.67
N ASP A 193 -4.53 -12.07 21.53
CA ASP A 193 -3.63 -12.85 22.38
C ASP A 193 -2.27 -12.91 21.69
N LEU A 194 -1.34 -12.04 22.08
CA LEU A 194 -0.02 -11.98 21.46
C LEU A 194 0.80 -13.25 21.70
N PRO A 195 0.86 -13.83 22.92
CA PRO A 195 1.48 -15.14 23.12
C PRO A 195 0.94 -16.21 22.17
N PHE A 196 -0.37 -16.33 21.99
CA PHE A 196 -0.95 -17.29 21.03
C PHE A 196 -0.56 -16.98 19.58
N LEU A 197 -0.60 -15.71 19.17
CA LEU A 197 -0.31 -15.29 17.80
C LEU A 197 1.15 -15.53 17.43
N PHE A 198 2.08 -15.38 18.38
CA PHE A 198 3.52 -15.51 18.16
C PHE A 198 4.06 -16.91 18.41
N ARG A 199 3.33 -17.75 19.15
CA ARG A 199 3.73 -19.12 19.50
C ARG A 199 4.24 -19.90 18.30
N ASN A 200 5.35 -20.63 18.47
CA ASN A 200 5.98 -21.46 17.44
C ASN A 200 6.42 -20.64 16.21
N THR A 201 6.80 -19.39 16.42
CA THR A 201 7.43 -18.55 15.40
C THR A 201 8.55 -17.73 16.04
N PRO A 202 9.53 -17.23 15.28
CA PRO A 202 10.59 -16.36 15.82
C PRO A 202 10.09 -15.08 16.51
N ALA A 203 8.83 -14.67 16.25
CA ALA A 203 8.22 -13.53 16.94
C ALA A 203 8.03 -13.74 18.45
N GLU A 204 7.96 -14.99 18.92
CA GLU A 204 7.82 -15.30 20.34
C GLU A 204 9.06 -14.80 21.10
N THR A 205 10.25 -15.23 20.67
CA THR A 205 11.52 -14.78 21.25
C THR A 205 11.72 -13.27 21.10
N TRP A 206 11.43 -12.71 19.91
CA TRP A 206 11.51 -11.25 19.71
C TRP A 206 10.63 -10.49 20.70
N PHE A 207 9.42 -10.97 20.95
CA PHE A 207 8.48 -10.30 21.85
C PHE A 207 8.93 -10.40 23.31
N ASP A 208 9.45 -11.56 23.73
CA ASP A 208 10.00 -11.75 25.07
C ASP A 208 11.24 -10.87 25.30
N ASP A 209 12.13 -10.80 24.32
CA ASP A 209 13.33 -9.97 24.39
C ASP A 209 13.00 -8.47 24.39
N LEU A 210 12.00 -8.05 23.61
CA LEU A 210 11.48 -6.68 23.66
C LEU A 210 10.92 -6.35 25.06
N LYS A 211 10.06 -7.22 25.62
CA LYS A 211 9.50 -7.02 26.96
C LYS A 211 10.56 -7.08 28.06
N GLY A 212 11.62 -7.88 27.85
CA GLY A 212 12.76 -8.00 28.75
C GLY A 212 13.70 -6.79 28.74
N GLY A 213 13.54 -5.88 27.78
CA GLY A 213 14.42 -4.73 27.57
C GLY A 213 15.75 -5.11 26.91
N LYS A 214 15.75 -6.15 26.06
CA LYS A 214 16.92 -6.58 25.26
C LYS A 214 16.87 -6.09 23.81
N ILE A 215 15.69 -5.66 23.34
CA ILE A 215 15.50 -5.07 22.02
C ILE A 215 15.06 -3.62 22.18
N ASP A 216 15.69 -2.74 21.40
CA ASP A 216 15.28 -1.35 21.29
C ASP A 216 13.97 -1.22 20.49
N PRO A 217 12.89 -0.67 21.05
CA PRO A 217 11.65 -0.45 20.30
C PRO A 217 11.80 0.56 19.16
N GLY A 218 12.86 1.39 19.23
CA GLY A 218 13.19 2.47 18.31
C GLY A 218 12.25 3.67 18.35
N GLU A 219 12.51 4.63 17.46
CA GLU A 219 11.82 5.92 17.39
C GLU A 219 10.50 5.88 16.60
N ILE A 220 10.34 4.93 15.69
CA ILE A 220 9.07 4.72 14.99
C ILE A 220 8.04 4.18 15.98
N PRO A 221 6.80 4.70 16.00
CA PRO A 221 5.79 4.30 16.98
C PRO A 221 5.66 2.78 17.11
N PHE A 222 5.81 2.26 18.33
CA PHE A 222 5.79 0.82 18.59
C PHE A 222 4.53 0.15 18.02
N ALA A 223 3.36 0.79 18.15
CA ALA A 223 2.11 0.30 17.60
C ALA A 223 2.16 0.11 16.07
N GLN A 224 2.89 0.94 15.32
CA GLN A 224 3.06 0.75 13.88
C GLN A 224 3.85 -0.53 13.57
N ASN A 225 4.95 -0.76 14.30
CA ASN A 225 5.76 -1.97 14.18
C ASN A 225 4.98 -3.22 14.62
N LEU A 226 4.23 -3.14 15.73
CA LEU A 226 3.36 -4.21 16.17
C LEU A 226 2.27 -4.53 15.14
N SER A 227 1.70 -3.53 14.45
CA SER A 227 0.73 -3.75 13.36
C SER A 227 1.34 -4.48 12.16
N ASN A 228 2.61 -4.21 11.83
CA ASN A 228 3.35 -4.95 10.80
C ASN A 228 3.57 -6.42 11.15
N LEU A 229 3.78 -6.73 12.43
CA LEU A 229 3.89 -8.13 12.86
C LEU A 229 2.52 -8.81 12.94
N LEU A 230 1.53 -8.15 13.56
CA LEU A 230 0.19 -8.70 13.76
C LEU A 230 -0.47 -9.14 12.45
N ARG A 231 -0.32 -8.37 11.37
CA ARG A 231 -0.89 -8.73 10.07
C ARG A 231 -0.32 -10.02 9.48
N LEU A 232 0.95 -10.29 9.75
CA LEU A 232 1.62 -11.52 9.34
C LEU A 232 1.18 -12.68 10.23
N SER A 233 1.19 -12.47 11.55
CA SER A 233 0.84 -13.50 12.53
C SER A 233 -0.61 -13.96 12.42
N VAL A 234 -1.57 -13.05 12.19
CA VAL A 234 -2.99 -13.42 12.07
C VAL A 234 -3.23 -14.22 10.80
N LEU A 235 -2.60 -13.85 9.68
CA LEU A 235 -2.67 -14.64 8.45
C LEU A 235 -1.98 -15.99 8.60
N TYR A 236 -0.85 -16.07 9.32
CA TYR A 236 -0.17 -17.33 9.55
C TYR A 236 -1.07 -18.30 10.35
N LYS A 237 -1.77 -17.79 11.37
CA LYS A 237 -2.63 -18.61 12.26
C LYS A 237 -4.03 -18.93 11.72
N PHE A 238 -4.56 -18.15 10.78
CA PHE A 238 -5.96 -18.30 10.35
C PHE A 238 -6.17 -18.30 8.83
N GLY A 239 -5.13 -17.97 8.05
CA GLY A 239 -5.24 -17.65 6.63
C GLY A 239 -6.16 -16.45 6.37
N GLY A 240 -6.52 -16.25 5.11
CA GLY A 240 -7.48 -15.25 4.68
C GLY A 240 -6.83 -13.98 4.12
N ILE A 241 -7.46 -12.85 4.39
CA ILE A 241 -7.15 -11.56 3.75
C ILE A 241 -6.89 -10.52 4.84
N TYR A 242 -5.74 -9.85 4.78
CA TYR A 242 -5.46 -8.68 5.61
C TYR A 242 -5.59 -7.40 4.80
N LEU A 243 -6.17 -6.36 5.41
CA LEU A 243 -6.22 -5.00 4.90
C LEU A 243 -5.81 -4.00 5.98
N ASP A 244 -5.06 -2.95 5.61
CA ASP A 244 -4.99 -1.75 6.43
C ASP A 244 -6.36 -1.04 6.45
N THR A 245 -6.65 -0.30 7.54
CA THR A 245 -7.96 0.34 7.76
C THR A 245 -8.23 1.55 6.87
N ASP A 246 -7.29 1.88 5.99
CA ASP A 246 -7.34 2.97 5.02
C ASP A 246 -7.30 2.44 3.57
N VAL A 247 -7.76 1.20 3.38
CA VAL A 247 -7.93 0.57 2.08
C VAL A 247 -9.39 0.67 1.64
N ILE A 248 -9.64 1.21 0.45
CA ILE A 248 -10.96 1.22 -0.19
C ILE A 248 -11.05 0.04 -1.16
N VAL A 249 -11.95 -0.90 -0.87
CA VAL A 249 -12.19 -2.07 -1.71
C VAL A 249 -13.09 -1.69 -2.88
N MET A 250 -12.67 -2.07 -4.09
CA MET A 250 -13.40 -1.80 -5.34
C MET A 250 -14.01 -3.06 -5.96
N LYS A 251 -13.38 -4.22 -5.79
CA LYS A 251 -13.79 -5.48 -6.44
C LYS A 251 -13.63 -6.67 -5.52
N LYS A 252 -14.27 -7.78 -5.91
CA LYS A 252 -14.18 -9.07 -5.22
C LYS A 252 -12.77 -9.64 -5.27
N PHE A 253 -12.28 -10.13 -4.15
CA PHE A 253 -11.01 -10.85 -4.04
C PHE A 253 -11.13 -12.37 -4.18
N SER A 254 -12.31 -12.90 -4.53
CA SER A 254 -12.59 -14.35 -4.59
C SER A 254 -11.66 -15.15 -5.51
N ASN A 255 -11.01 -14.49 -6.48
CA ASN A 255 -10.10 -15.13 -7.43
C ASN A 255 -8.62 -14.97 -7.03
N LEU A 256 -8.34 -14.40 -5.86
CA LEU A 256 -6.98 -14.15 -5.38
C LEU A 256 -6.63 -15.13 -4.27
N ARG A 257 -5.40 -15.66 -4.32
CA ARG A 257 -4.86 -16.59 -3.32
C ARG A 257 -3.35 -16.45 -3.29
N ASN A 258 -2.75 -16.54 -2.10
CA ASN A 258 -1.29 -16.42 -1.88
C ASN A 258 -0.69 -15.25 -2.68
N SER A 259 -1.27 -14.06 -2.51
CA SER A 259 -1.01 -12.88 -3.33
C SER A 259 -0.56 -11.69 -2.48
N ILE A 260 0.36 -10.91 -3.04
CA ILE A 260 0.89 -9.67 -2.49
C ILE A 260 0.99 -8.62 -3.61
N GLY A 261 0.79 -7.34 -3.30
CA GLY A 261 0.88 -6.28 -4.30
C GLY A 261 2.26 -5.64 -4.39
N ALA A 262 2.71 -5.38 -5.62
CA ALA A 262 3.81 -4.48 -5.89
C ALA A 262 3.36 -3.03 -5.67
N GLN A 263 4.04 -2.30 -4.80
CA GLN A 263 3.84 -0.85 -4.63
C GLN A 263 4.49 -0.08 -5.78
N THR A 264 5.71 -0.47 -6.17
CA THR A 264 6.47 0.17 -7.25
C THR A 264 7.13 -0.86 -8.16
N MET A 265 7.27 -0.52 -9.44
CA MET A 265 8.02 -1.29 -10.42
C MET A 265 9.49 -0.86 -10.45
N SER A 266 10.39 -1.74 -10.88
CA SER A 266 11.75 -1.36 -11.24
C SER A 266 11.76 -0.71 -12.64
N LEU A 267 12.93 -0.25 -13.08
CA LEU A 267 13.11 0.23 -14.46
C LEU A 267 13.12 -0.93 -15.47
N GLU A 268 13.38 -2.15 -14.99
CA GLU A 268 13.34 -3.35 -15.83
C GLU A 268 11.89 -3.78 -16.06
N PRO A 269 11.49 -4.02 -17.33
CA PRO A 269 10.13 -4.43 -17.65
C PRO A 269 9.70 -5.67 -16.87
N GLY A 270 8.54 -5.57 -16.21
CA GLY A 270 7.91 -6.70 -15.51
C GLY A 270 8.46 -6.99 -14.11
N GLN A 271 9.50 -6.30 -13.65
CA GLN A 271 10.05 -6.50 -12.31
C GLN A 271 9.54 -5.44 -11.31
N TRP A 272 9.26 -5.86 -10.09
CA TRP A 272 8.87 -4.98 -8.99
C TRP A 272 10.10 -4.51 -8.21
N SER A 273 10.06 -3.30 -7.66
CA SER A 273 11.13 -2.75 -6.79
C SER A 273 10.72 -2.70 -5.33
N ARG A 274 9.41 -2.62 -5.05
CA ARG A 274 8.87 -2.62 -3.69
C ARG A 274 7.56 -3.37 -3.66
N LEU A 275 7.46 -4.34 -2.75
CA LEU A 275 6.19 -4.91 -2.29
C LEU A 275 5.70 -4.17 -1.06
N ASN A 276 4.41 -4.27 -0.75
CA ASN A 276 3.84 -3.67 0.43
C ASN A 276 2.87 -4.65 1.12
N ASN A 277 2.83 -4.58 2.46
CA ASN A 277 2.08 -5.47 3.33
C ASN A 277 0.78 -4.85 3.87
N ALA A 278 0.31 -3.74 3.30
CA ALA A 278 -1.01 -3.14 3.58
C ALA A 278 -2.16 -4.01 3.07
N MET A 279 -1.87 -4.94 2.15
CA MET A 279 -2.79 -5.94 1.66
C MET A 279 -2.06 -7.26 1.46
N LEU A 280 -2.57 -8.33 2.08
CA LEU A 280 -1.97 -9.66 2.01
C LEU A 280 -3.08 -10.70 1.94
N ILE A 281 -2.95 -11.67 1.04
CA ILE A 281 -3.94 -12.73 0.85
C ILE A 281 -3.19 -14.05 0.89
N PHE A 282 -3.35 -14.84 1.95
CA PHE A 282 -2.55 -16.05 2.12
C PHE A 282 -3.35 -17.16 2.80
N ASP A 283 -3.02 -18.39 2.44
CA ASP A 283 -3.50 -19.57 3.15
C ASP A 283 -2.93 -19.63 4.58
N GLU A 284 -3.63 -20.34 5.46
CA GLU A 284 -3.15 -20.64 6.81
C GLU A 284 -1.82 -21.41 6.73
N ASN A 285 -0.88 -21.09 7.62
CA ASN A 285 0.46 -21.70 7.69
C ASN A 285 1.33 -21.56 6.42
N HIS A 286 1.02 -20.61 5.53
CA HIS A 286 1.82 -20.42 4.32
C HIS A 286 3.31 -20.14 4.65
N PRO A 287 4.29 -20.87 4.08
CA PRO A 287 5.71 -20.74 4.44
C PRO A 287 6.27 -19.32 4.30
N LEU A 288 5.83 -18.58 3.27
CA LEU A 288 6.24 -17.20 3.07
C LEU A 288 5.88 -16.28 4.26
N LEU A 289 4.75 -16.53 4.94
CA LEU A 289 4.38 -15.75 6.14
C LEU A 289 5.34 -16.04 7.29
N LEU A 290 5.78 -17.29 7.45
CA LEU A 290 6.76 -17.67 8.47
C LEU A 290 8.11 -17.00 8.18
N GLU A 291 8.54 -16.94 6.91
CA GLU A 291 9.74 -16.22 6.50
C GLU A 291 9.63 -14.71 6.76
N PHE A 292 8.47 -14.09 6.51
CA PHE A 292 8.24 -12.69 6.86
C PHE A 292 8.32 -12.45 8.38
N ILE A 293 7.70 -13.33 9.18
CA ILE A 293 7.76 -13.24 10.65
C ILE A 293 9.20 -13.44 11.15
N GLY A 294 9.93 -14.39 10.57
CA GLY A 294 11.35 -14.63 10.86
C GLY A 294 12.20 -13.40 10.57
N GLU A 295 12.09 -12.84 9.36
CA GLU A 295 12.83 -11.63 8.97
C GLU A 295 12.48 -10.45 9.89
N PHE A 296 11.22 -10.32 10.33
CA PHE A 296 10.80 -9.28 11.28
C PHE A 296 11.57 -9.41 12.59
N ALA A 297 11.58 -10.61 13.17
CA ALA A 297 12.24 -10.88 14.44
C ALA A 297 13.77 -10.70 14.34
N LEU A 298 14.38 -11.24 13.28
CA LEU A 298 15.83 -11.27 13.07
C LEU A 298 16.42 -9.89 12.76
N THR A 299 15.70 -9.08 11.98
CA THR A 299 16.23 -7.82 11.43
C THR A 299 15.50 -6.59 11.96
N PHE A 300 14.73 -6.74 13.04
CA PHE A 300 13.91 -5.67 13.59
C PHE A 300 14.73 -4.38 13.75
N ASN A 301 14.24 -3.30 13.14
CA ASN A 301 14.82 -1.98 13.34
C ASN A 301 13.69 -0.97 13.57
N GLY A 302 13.46 -0.64 14.83
CA GLY A 302 12.45 0.32 15.25
C GLY A 302 12.76 1.76 14.86
N ASN A 303 13.96 2.07 14.37
CA ASN A 303 14.39 3.43 14.02
C ASN A 303 14.16 3.75 12.53
N ARG A 304 13.94 2.74 11.68
CA ARG A 304 13.79 2.93 10.23
C ARG A 304 12.35 2.72 9.78
N TRP A 305 11.73 3.79 9.26
CA TRP A 305 10.39 3.69 8.71
C TRP A 305 10.35 2.75 7.49
N GLY A 306 9.33 1.90 7.41
CA GLY A 306 9.15 0.94 6.31
C GLY A 306 10.02 -0.31 6.42
N HIS A 307 11.11 -0.29 7.21
CA HIS A 307 12.05 -1.39 7.34
C HIS A 307 11.37 -2.71 7.74
N ASN A 308 10.49 -2.66 8.75
CA ASN A 308 9.76 -3.82 9.28
C ASN A 308 8.45 -4.13 8.53
N GLY A 309 8.17 -3.42 7.42
CA GLY A 309 6.93 -3.57 6.66
C GLY A 309 7.21 -3.76 5.17
N PRO A 310 6.95 -2.77 4.29
CA PRO A 310 7.19 -2.89 2.85
C PRO A 310 8.60 -3.38 2.47
N TYR A 311 9.64 -2.93 3.19
CA TYR A 311 11.02 -3.30 2.87
C TYR A 311 11.29 -4.75 3.24
N LEU A 312 10.84 -5.19 4.41
CA LEU A 312 10.91 -6.58 4.86
C LEU A 312 10.26 -7.53 3.86
N VAL A 313 8.99 -7.30 3.50
CA VAL A 313 8.29 -8.22 2.59
C VAL A 313 8.93 -8.25 1.20
N SER A 314 9.55 -7.13 0.77
CA SER A 314 10.32 -7.09 -0.47
C SER A 314 11.60 -7.95 -0.39
N ARG A 315 12.39 -7.81 0.68
CA ARG A 315 13.64 -8.58 0.87
C ARG A 315 13.36 -10.08 0.87
N VAL A 316 12.37 -10.50 1.65
CA VAL A 316 12.00 -11.92 1.77
C VAL A 316 11.45 -12.44 0.44
N ALA A 317 10.50 -11.75 -0.19
CA ALA A 317 9.91 -12.21 -1.44
C ALA A 317 10.95 -12.31 -2.56
N SER A 318 11.89 -11.36 -2.67
CA SER A 318 12.98 -11.42 -3.64
C SER A 318 13.90 -12.61 -3.37
N ARG A 319 14.23 -12.87 -2.10
CA ARG A 319 15.08 -13.99 -1.69
C ARG A 319 14.48 -15.37 -2.01
N VAL A 320 13.15 -15.49 -2.00
CA VAL A 320 12.45 -16.79 -2.17
C VAL A 320 11.66 -16.94 -3.46
N HIS A 321 11.63 -15.93 -4.34
CA HIS A 321 10.78 -15.91 -5.55
C HIS A 321 10.90 -17.17 -6.41
N ASP A 322 12.12 -17.64 -6.61
CA ASP A 322 12.43 -18.82 -7.44
C ASP A 322 12.70 -20.09 -6.62
N ARG A 323 12.37 -20.07 -5.31
CA ARG A 323 12.58 -21.22 -4.42
C ARG A 323 11.35 -22.13 -4.41
N PRO A 324 11.50 -23.44 -4.64
CA PRO A 324 10.40 -24.39 -4.48
C PRO A 324 9.75 -24.30 -3.09
N GLY A 325 8.41 -24.40 -3.05
CA GLY A 325 7.64 -24.39 -1.80
C GLY A 325 7.11 -23.01 -1.36
N PHE A 326 7.48 -21.93 -2.04
CA PHE A 326 6.99 -20.57 -1.78
C PHE A 326 6.09 -20.07 -2.93
N ASN A 327 4.97 -20.75 -3.19
CA ASN A 327 4.08 -20.37 -4.28
C ASN A 327 3.28 -19.12 -3.92
N PHE A 328 3.64 -17.96 -4.49
CA PHE A 328 2.88 -16.72 -4.34
C PHE A 328 2.82 -15.93 -5.66
N THR A 329 1.81 -15.08 -5.80
CA THR A 329 1.65 -14.16 -6.93
C THR A 329 1.91 -12.73 -6.50
N VAL A 330 2.76 -12.03 -7.26
CA VAL A 330 2.90 -10.58 -7.14
C VAL A 330 1.94 -9.90 -8.11
N LEU A 331 0.97 -9.17 -7.58
CA LEU A 331 0.03 -8.38 -8.37
C LEU A 331 0.64 -7.01 -8.73
N PRO A 332 0.34 -6.47 -9.93
CA PRO A 332 0.90 -5.19 -10.36
C PRO A 332 0.37 -4.03 -9.51
N PRO A 333 1.04 -2.86 -9.51
CA PRO A 333 0.62 -1.72 -8.70
C PRO A 333 -0.83 -1.29 -8.92
N MET A 334 -1.34 -1.37 -10.16
CA MET A 334 -2.73 -1.02 -10.45
C MET A 334 -3.77 -1.88 -9.69
N ALA A 335 -3.40 -3.05 -9.19
CA ALA A 335 -4.29 -3.90 -8.40
C ALA A 335 -4.65 -3.28 -7.05
N PHE A 336 -3.66 -2.79 -6.29
CA PHE A 336 -3.83 -2.31 -4.89
C PHE A 336 -3.26 -0.92 -4.60
N TYR A 337 -2.28 -0.49 -5.39
CA TYR A 337 -1.52 0.77 -5.23
C TYR A 337 -1.55 1.61 -6.52
N PRO A 338 -2.75 1.95 -7.07
CA PRO A 338 -2.87 2.61 -8.37
C PRO A 338 -2.43 4.09 -8.38
N VAL A 339 -1.99 4.59 -7.23
CA VAL A 339 -1.42 5.91 -7.01
C VAL A 339 -0.39 5.84 -5.88
N ASP A 340 0.79 6.40 -6.15
CA ASP A 340 1.87 6.52 -5.17
C ASP A 340 1.51 7.53 -4.07
N TRP A 341 2.03 7.32 -2.87
CA TRP A 341 1.80 8.16 -1.69
C TRP A 341 2.16 9.64 -1.93
N ILE A 342 3.15 9.95 -2.78
CA ILE A 342 3.50 11.34 -3.14
C ILE A 342 2.38 12.00 -3.96
N LYS A 343 1.68 11.22 -4.80
CA LYS A 343 0.66 11.71 -5.75
C LYS A 343 -0.77 11.52 -5.24
N ILE A 344 -0.96 10.94 -4.05
CA ILE A 344 -2.27 10.61 -3.49
C ILE A 344 -3.20 11.83 -3.41
N GLY A 345 -2.65 13.03 -3.21
CA GLY A 345 -3.44 14.25 -3.13
C GLY A 345 -4.32 14.51 -4.35
N GLY A 346 -3.90 14.06 -5.54
CA GLY A 346 -4.71 14.16 -6.76
C GLY A 346 -6.03 13.39 -6.71
N PHE A 347 -6.15 12.35 -5.86
CA PHE A 347 -7.38 11.57 -5.71
C PHE A 347 -8.43 12.28 -4.85
N PHE A 348 -7.99 13.23 -4.02
CA PHE A 348 -8.85 13.98 -3.09
C PHE A 348 -9.37 15.29 -3.67
N GLN A 349 -8.74 15.81 -4.73
CA GLN A 349 -9.02 17.12 -5.29
C GLN A 349 -10.11 17.08 -6.36
N ARG A 350 -10.96 18.12 -6.38
CA ARG A 350 -11.96 18.34 -7.44
C ARG A 350 -11.27 18.81 -8.73
N PRO A 351 -11.83 18.47 -9.90
CA PRO A 351 -11.38 19.02 -11.16
C PRO A 351 -11.45 20.56 -11.16
N LYS A 352 -10.34 21.20 -11.55
CA LYS A 352 -10.20 22.67 -11.62
C LYS A 352 -10.36 23.23 -13.03
N ASN A 353 -10.28 22.38 -14.05
CA ASN A 353 -10.38 22.74 -15.46
C ASN A 353 -10.82 21.53 -16.32
N PRO A 354 -11.18 21.73 -17.60
CA PRO A 354 -11.63 20.64 -18.47
C PRO A 354 -10.61 19.52 -18.67
N ARG A 355 -9.30 19.83 -18.75
CA ARG A 355 -8.24 18.83 -18.87
C ARG A 355 -8.18 17.91 -17.65
N PHE A 356 -8.28 18.48 -16.45
CA PHE A 356 -8.29 17.71 -15.22
C PHE A 356 -9.57 16.87 -15.11
N SER A 357 -10.71 17.38 -15.57
CA SER A 357 -11.97 16.61 -15.62
C SER A 357 -11.88 15.39 -16.54
N LYS A 358 -11.22 15.55 -17.71
CA LYS A 358 -10.93 14.44 -18.63
C LYS A 358 -9.99 13.41 -18.00
N TRP A 359 -8.98 13.86 -17.25
CA TRP A 359 -8.09 12.96 -16.51
C TRP A 359 -8.84 12.19 -15.41
N VAL A 360 -9.67 12.84 -14.59
CA VAL A 360 -10.48 12.17 -13.56
C VAL A 360 -11.37 11.09 -14.19
N SER A 361 -12.04 11.42 -15.29
CA SER A 361 -12.89 10.48 -16.01
C SER A 361 -12.11 9.28 -16.57
N ALA A 362 -10.93 9.52 -17.15
CA ALA A 362 -10.06 8.46 -17.66
C ALA A 362 -9.53 7.57 -16.53
N LYS A 363 -9.07 8.17 -15.42
CA LYS A 363 -8.55 7.43 -14.27
C LYS A 363 -9.64 6.60 -13.60
N LEU A 364 -10.86 7.12 -13.45
CA LEU A 364 -11.99 6.35 -12.92
C LEU A 364 -12.31 5.11 -13.78
N ARG A 365 -12.27 5.23 -15.11
CA ARG A 365 -12.45 4.08 -16.02
C ARG A 365 -11.35 3.04 -15.83
N GLN A 366 -10.09 3.49 -15.75
CA GLN A 366 -8.95 2.60 -15.52
C GLN A 366 -9.10 1.85 -14.18
N LEU A 367 -9.40 2.57 -13.09
CA LEU A 367 -9.59 1.97 -11.76
C LEU A 367 -10.72 0.94 -11.77
N GLN A 368 -11.84 1.24 -12.43
CA GLN A 368 -12.96 0.30 -12.55
C GLN A 368 -12.57 -0.98 -13.31
N GLN A 369 -11.61 -0.94 -14.23
CA GLN A 369 -11.19 -2.08 -15.03
C GLN A 369 -10.08 -2.90 -14.38
N GLU A 370 -9.13 -2.26 -13.70
CA GLU A 370 -7.88 -2.92 -13.28
C GLU A 370 -7.71 -3.04 -11.76
N THR A 371 -8.41 -2.23 -10.97
CA THR A 371 -8.12 -2.08 -9.53
C THR A 371 -9.04 -2.92 -8.67
N TYR A 372 -8.45 -3.71 -7.78
CA TYR A 372 -9.15 -4.44 -6.73
C TYR A 372 -9.40 -3.56 -5.51
N ALA A 373 -8.42 -2.75 -5.13
CA ALA A 373 -8.53 -1.83 -4.00
C ALA A 373 -7.55 -0.65 -4.10
N ILE A 374 -7.78 0.38 -3.29
CA ILE A 374 -6.95 1.58 -3.23
C ILE A 374 -6.47 1.79 -1.80
N HIS A 375 -5.16 1.70 -1.58
CA HIS A 375 -4.54 2.14 -0.33
C HIS A 375 -4.47 3.68 -0.28
N LEU A 376 -5.03 4.29 0.77
CA LEU A 376 -5.14 5.75 0.88
C LEU A 376 -3.91 6.42 1.50
N TRP A 377 -2.94 5.68 2.03
CA TRP A 377 -1.73 6.24 2.64
C TRP A 377 -2.07 7.25 3.76
N ASN A 378 -2.89 6.87 4.75
CA ASN A 378 -3.45 7.78 5.76
C ASN A 378 -2.40 8.66 6.45
N ARG A 379 -1.15 8.20 6.61
CA ARG A 379 -0.06 9.04 7.11
C ARG A 379 0.06 10.36 6.31
N GLU A 380 -0.01 10.26 5.00
CA GLU A 380 0.10 11.37 4.03
C GLU A 380 -1.25 12.02 3.78
N SER A 381 -2.31 11.22 3.64
CA SER A 381 -3.58 11.72 3.15
C SER A 381 -4.55 12.17 4.24
N ARG A 382 -4.36 11.84 5.53
CA ARG A 382 -5.35 12.10 6.61
C ARG A 382 -5.82 13.55 6.75
N LYS A 383 -4.99 14.52 6.36
CA LYS A 383 -5.33 15.95 6.40
C LYS A 383 -6.07 16.43 5.15
N LEU A 384 -6.18 15.57 4.14
CA LEU A 384 -6.84 15.88 2.88
C LEU A 384 -8.32 15.57 2.98
N ARG A 385 -9.13 16.59 2.69
CA ARG A 385 -10.58 16.47 2.57
C ARG A 385 -10.94 15.87 1.22
N ILE A 386 -11.93 14.98 1.20
CA ILE A 386 -12.49 14.43 -0.04
C ILE A 386 -13.36 15.51 -0.69
N GLU A 387 -12.89 16.12 -1.76
CA GLU A 387 -13.64 17.16 -2.46
C GLU A 387 -14.72 16.55 -3.36
N LYS A 388 -15.85 17.24 -3.51
CA LYS A 388 -16.92 16.85 -4.42
C LYS A 388 -16.40 16.81 -5.87
N GLY A 389 -16.65 15.69 -6.54
CA GLY A 389 -16.18 15.43 -7.91
C GLY A 389 -14.72 14.94 -8.01
N SER A 390 -14.02 14.77 -6.89
CA SER A 390 -12.72 14.09 -6.87
C SER A 390 -12.87 12.61 -7.23
N ILE A 391 -11.76 11.96 -7.62
CA ILE A 391 -11.74 10.51 -7.89
C ILE A 391 -12.28 9.74 -6.69
N LEU A 392 -11.78 10.03 -5.49
CA LEU A 392 -12.20 9.32 -4.28
C LEU A 392 -13.65 9.64 -3.92
N GLY A 393 -14.11 10.89 -4.13
CA GLY A 393 -15.52 11.25 -3.98
C GLY A 393 -16.44 10.44 -4.90
N HIS A 394 -16.04 10.21 -6.16
CA HIS A 394 -16.78 9.35 -7.08
C HIS A 394 -16.79 7.89 -6.63
N ILE A 395 -15.65 7.36 -6.18
CA ILE A 395 -15.54 5.95 -5.74
C ILE A 395 -16.40 5.73 -4.49
N ILE A 396 -16.25 6.57 -3.47
CA ILE A 396 -17.02 6.45 -2.22
C ILE A 396 -18.52 6.56 -2.49
N SER A 397 -18.95 7.48 -3.36
CA SER A 397 -20.38 7.61 -3.68
C SER A 397 -21.01 6.34 -4.27
N LYS A 398 -20.19 5.45 -4.86
CA LYS A 398 -20.63 4.15 -5.37
C LYS A 398 -20.49 3.03 -4.33
N CYS A 399 -19.57 3.19 -3.38
CA CYS A 399 -19.23 2.16 -2.41
C CYS A 399 -19.90 2.34 -1.03
N CYS A 400 -20.44 3.52 -0.72
CA CYS A 400 -21.04 3.77 0.59
C CYS A 400 -22.37 3.02 0.75
N ILE A 401 -22.60 2.54 1.97
CA ILE A 401 -23.78 1.78 2.40
C ILE A 401 -24.71 2.71 3.20
N PHE A 402 -24.13 3.52 4.10
CA PHE A 402 -24.86 4.39 5.02
C PHE A 402 -24.94 5.84 4.53
N CYS A 403 -24.03 6.27 3.65
CA CYS A 403 -23.98 7.51 2.84
C CYS A 403 -24.50 8.84 3.44
N LYS A 404 -24.70 8.97 4.75
CA LYS A 404 -24.87 10.28 5.39
C LYS A 404 -23.47 10.86 5.53
N HIS A 405 -23.17 11.90 4.76
CA HIS A 405 -21.92 12.70 4.81
C HIS A 405 -20.68 12.16 4.07
N VAL A 406 -20.80 11.73 2.80
CA VAL A 406 -19.67 11.41 1.90
C VAL A 406 -18.57 12.51 1.85
N TYR A 407 -18.91 13.75 2.20
CA TYR A 407 -17.99 14.90 2.20
C TYR A 407 -17.65 15.44 3.60
N ALA A 408 -17.97 14.73 4.68
CA ALA A 408 -17.55 15.13 6.03
C ALA A 408 -16.05 14.91 6.22
N SER A 409 -15.40 15.94 6.76
CA SER A 409 -13.95 16.03 6.97
C SER A 409 -13.44 15.11 8.08
#